data_AF-A0A353EGH3-F1
#
_entry.id   AF-A0A353EGH3-F1
#
_cell.length_a   1.000
_cell.length_b   1.000
_cell.length_c   1.000
_cell.angle_alpha   90.00
_cell.angle_beta   90.00
_cell.angle_gamma   90.00
#
_symmetry.space_group_name_H-M   'P 1'
#
loop_
_entity.id
_entity.type
_entity.pdbx_description
1 polymer ?
#
loop_
_entity_poly.entity_id
_entity_poly.type
_entity_poly.pdbx_seq_one_letter_code
_entity_poly.pdbx_strand_id
1 'polypeptide(L)'
;MSEIQRFNLILVGSVLAHVALIFGVHWSTLDPAPPASTLEITLAQFKSETQPDQADFLAQANQQGSGTLEEKAELSTVEQAQFRANEINQVQQSQQVMQQQNQEVVNQKLITSVQDSWSENEQEDSKKLEEQSQ
;
A
#
# COMPACT_ATOMS: atom_id res chain seq x y z
N MET A 1 -3.37 -31.91 -58.32
CA MET A 1 -4.24 -31.67 -57.14
C MET A 1 -5.33 -30.72 -57.58
N SER A 2 -6.60 -31.03 -57.32
CA SER A 2 -7.70 -30.16 -57.79
C SER A 2 -7.72 -28.84 -57.00
N GLU A 3 -8.18 -27.75 -57.64
CA GLU A 3 -8.29 -26.41 -57.02
C GLU A 3 -9.06 -26.45 -55.69
N ILE A 4 -10.14 -27.24 -55.64
CA ILE A 4 -10.98 -27.45 -54.44
C ILE A 4 -10.20 -28.12 -53.31
N GLN A 5 -9.31 -29.07 -53.62
CA GLN A 5 -8.47 -29.73 -52.61
C GLN A 5 -7.46 -28.76 -51.98
N ARG A 6 -6.90 -27.83 -52.77
CA ARG A 6 -5.98 -26.80 -52.27
C ARG A 6 -6.71 -25.82 -51.35
N PHE A 7 -7.90 -25.37 -51.75
CA PHE A 7 -8.75 -24.50 -50.93
C PHE A 7 -9.12 -25.16 -49.60
N ASN A 8 -9.60 -26.40 -49.62
CA ASN A 8 -10.00 -27.12 -48.40
C ASN A 8 -8.82 -27.33 -47.44
N LEU A 9 -7.63 -27.64 -47.97
CA LEU A 9 -6.42 -27.79 -47.17
C LEU A 9 -6.05 -26.49 -46.44
N ILE A 10 -6.12 -25.35 -47.13
CA ILE A 10 -5.84 -24.03 -46.55
C ILE A 10 -6.90 -23.66 -45.49
N LEU A 11 -8.18 -23.92 -45.77
CA LEU A 11 -9.27 -23.63 -44.84
C LEU A 11 -9.12 -24.43 -43.54
N VAL A 12 -8.92 -25.75 -43.64
CA VAL A 12 -8.70 -26.61 -42.47
C VAL A 12 -7.41 -26.23 -41.74
N GLY A 13 -6.33 -25.99 -42.47
CA GLY A 13 -5.05 -25.56 -41.88
C GLY A 13 -5.15 -24.23 -41.14
N SER A 14 -5.89 -23.26 -41.70
CA SER A 14 -6.16 -21.98 -41.05
C SER A 14 -6.95 -22.15 -39.76
N VAL A 15 -8.03 -22.94 -39.78
CA VAL A 15 -8.83 -23.22 -38.56
C VAL A 15 -7.97 -23.88 -37.49
N LEU A 16 -7.17 -24.88 -37.86
CA LEU A 16 -6.27 -25.56 -36.91
C LEU A 16 -5.21 -24.61 -36.34
N ALA A 17 -4.65 -23.72 -37.16
CA ALA A 17 -3.69 -22.72 -36.71
C ALA A 17 -4.31 -21.76 -35.69
N HIS A 18 -5.54 -21.29 -35.93
CA HIS A 18 -6.25 -20.42 -34.98
C HIS A 18 -6.55 -21.15 -33.66
N VAL A 19 -7.00 -22.41 -33.72
CA VAL A 19 -7.22 -23.23 -32.52
C VAL A 19 -5.90 -23.38 -31.74
N ALA A 20 -4.81 -23.72 -32.41
CA ALA A 20 -3.50 -23.85 -31.76
C ALA A 20 -3.05 -22.54 -31.10
N LEU A 21 -3.31 -21.38 -31.70
CA LEU A 21 -2.99 -20.08 -31.09
C LEU A 21 -3.85 -19.80 -29.86
N ILE A 22 -5.16 -19.98 -29.94
CA ILE A 22 -6.09 -19.71 -28.83
C ILE A 22 -5.78 -20.57 -27.60
N PHE A 23 -5.42 -21.84 -27.82
CA PHE A 23 -5.17 -22.78 -26.71
C PHE A 23 -3.69 -22.95 -26.37
N GLY A 24 -2.76 -22.54 -27.23
CA GLY A 24 -1.33 -22.73 -27.06
C GLY A 24 -0.61 -21.57 -26.39
N VAL A 25 -1.18 -20.36 -26.42
CA VAL A 25 -0.63 -19.21 -25.69
C VAL A 25 -1.28 -19.09 -24.32
N HIS A 26 -0.48 -19.16 -23.27
CA HIS A 26 -0.91 -18.86 -21.91
C HIS A 26 0.09 -17.91 -21.26
N TRP A 27 -0.41 -17.06 -20.38
CA TRP A 27 0.44 -16.23 -19.54
C TRP A 27 0.66 -16.95 -18.22
N SER A 28 1.93 -17.08 -17.82
CA SER A 28 2.28 -17.45 -16.45
C SER A 28 2.41 -16.16 -15.65
N THR A 29 1.67 -16.06 -14.55
CA THR A 29 1.93 -15.04 -13.53
C THR A 29 3.13 -15.51 -12.72
N LEU A 30 4.09 -14.62 -12.48
CA LEU A 30 5.08 -14.85 -11.44
C LEU A 30 4.33 -15.01 -10.12
N ASP A 31 4.73 -15.99 -9.30
CA ASP A 31 4.20 -16.10 -7.95
C ASP A 31 4.35 -14.74 -7.27
N PRO A 32 3.28 -14.19 -6.68
CA PRO A 32 3.38 -12.92 -5.98
C PRO A 32 4.47 -13.08 -4.92
N ALA A 33 5.44 -12.16 -4.93
CA ALA A 33 6.42 -12.10 -3.86
C ALA A 33 5.65 -12.08 -2.52
N PRO A 34 6.14 -12.79 -1.49
CA PRO A 34 5.50 -12.77 -0.20
C PRO A 34 5.28 -11.31 0.22
N PRO A 35 4.10 -10.99 0.80
CA PRO A 35 3.80 -9.63 1.20
C PRO A 35 4.92 -9.10 2.08
N ALA A 36 5.33 -7.86 1.86
CA ALA A 36 6.31 -7.21 2.71
C ALA A 36 5.83 -7.28 4.16
N SER A 37 6.71 -7.67 5.08
CA SER A 37 6.40 -7.65 6.51
C SER A 37 6.01 -6.23 6.92
N THR A 38 4.79 -6.04 7.42
CA THR A 38 4.35 -4.76 7.96
C THR A 38 5.19 -4.42 9.19
N LEU A 39 5.82 -3.25 9.18
CA LEU A 39 6.59 -2.75 10.31
C LEU A 39 5.65 -2.04 11.29
N GLU A 40 5.44 -2.63 12.46
CA GLU A 40 4.71 -1.96 13.54
C GLU A 40 5.69 -1.14 14.39
N ILE A 41 5.45 0.17 14.44
CA ILE A 41 6.20 1.09 15.29
C ILE A 41 5.27 1.61 16.37
N THR A 42 5.55 1.26 17.62
CA THR A 42 4.80 1.76 18.77
C THR A 42 5.42 3.08 19.23
N LEU A 43 4.57 4.09 19.48
CA LEU A 43 5.03 5.33 20.11
C LEU A 43 5.22 5.10 21.60
N ALA A 44 6.47 5.13 22.06
CA ALA A 44 6.78 5.02 23.48
C ALA A 44 6.35 6.31 24.21
N GLN A 45 5.43 6.19 25.16
CA GLN A 45 5.02 7.34 25.99
C GLN A 45 6.10 7.79 26.96
N PHE A 46 6.95 6.84 27.40
CA PHE A 46 8.06 7.08 28.32
C PHE A 46 9.31 6.38 27.81
N LYS A 47 10.47 7.01 28.01
CA LYS A 47 11.78 6.45 27.67
C LYS A 47 12.38 5.74 28.88
N SER A 48 12.91 4.53 28.68
CA SER A 48 13.79 3.83 29.61
C SER A 48 15.26 4.19 29.35
N GLU A 49 16.04 4.33 30.42
CA GLU A 49 17.50 4.51 30.32
C GLU A 49 18.21 3.22 29.89
N THR A 50 17.65 2.05 30.25
CA THR A 50 18.16 0.73 29.86
C THR A 50 17.43 0.23 28.62
N GLN A 51 18.18 -0.39 27.71
CA GLN A 51 17.63 -1.06 26.53
C GLN A 51 17.06 -2.44 26.95
N PRO A 52 15.86 -2.82 26.46
CA PRO A 52 15.33 -4.16 26.68
C PRO A 52 16.16 -5.21 25.92
N ASP A 53 16.44 -6.34 26.56
CA ASP A 53 17.17 -7.45 25.94
C ASP A 53 16.39 -8.10 24.79
N GLN A 54 15.05 -8.14 24.91
CA GLN A 54 14.14 -8.60 23.87
C GLN A 54 12.99 -7.60 23.70
N ALA A 55 12.88 -7.01 22.51
CA ALA A 55 11.82 -6.09 22.14
C ALA A 55 10.80 -6.78 21.22
N ASP A 56 9.52 -6.79 21.62
CA ASP A 56 8.43 -7.30 20.78
C ASP A 56 8.07 -6.32 19.64
N PHE A 57 8.37 -5.03 19.81
CA PHE A 57 7.99 -3.96 18.90
C PHE A 57 9.14 -2.98 18.68
N LEU A 58 9.20 -2.40 17.48
CA LEU A 58 10.07 -1.26 17.23
C LEU A 58 9.41 0.01 17.77
N ALA A 59 10.21 0.93 18.30
CA ALA A 59 9.73 2.18 18.87
C ALA A 59 10.79 3.29 18.73
N GLN A 60 10.36 4.55 18.89
CA GLN A 60 11.26 5.70 18.86
C GLN A 60 12.23 5.74 20.05
N ALA A 61 11.88 5.09 21.16
CA ALA A 61 12.68 5.05 22.37
C ALA A 61 12.54 3.69 23.05
N ASN A 62 13.55 3.32 23.85
CA ASN A 62 13.51 2.13 24.68
C ASN A 62 12.32 2.22 25.65
N GLN A 63 11.53 1.15 25.73
CA GLN A 63 10.42 1.04 26.67
C GLN A 63 10.53 -0.30 27.40
N GLN A 64 10.59 -0.24 28.74
CA GLN A 64 10.58 -1.41 29.60
C GLN A 64 9.27 -1.41 30.40
N GLY A 65 8.54 -2.52 30.38
CA GLY A 65 7.37 -2.70 31.25
C GLY A 65 7.78 -2.91 32.71
N SER A 66 6.85 -2.69 33.65
CA SER A 66 7.08 -2.92 35.08
C SER A 66 7.05 -4.40 35.51
N GLY A 67 6.96 -5.33 34.56
CA GLY A 67 6.95 -6.76 34.84
C GLY A 67 8.27 -7.21 35.49
N THR A 68 8.17 -8.03 36.52
CA THR A 68 9.33 -8.54 37.28
C THR A 68 9.56 -10.05 37.09
N LEU A 69 8.73 -10.70 36.27
CA LEU A 69 8.88 -12.11 35.93
C LEU A 69 9.99 -12.30 34.91
N GLU A 70 10.73 -13.39 35.04
CA GLU A 70 11.80 -13.77 34.10
C GLU A 70 11.23 -14.13 32.72
N GLU A 71 10.07 -14.79 32.70
CA GLU A 71 9.33 -15.10 31.48
C GLU A 71 8.11 -14.20 31.32
N LYS A 72 7.82 -13.83 30.07
CA LYS A 72 6.67 -13.00 29.72
C LYS A 72 5.37 -13.74 30.08
N ALA A 73 4.53 -13.09 30.89
CA ALA A 73 3.20 -13.58 31.25
C ALA A 73 2.16 -12.47 31.05
N GLU A 74 0.92 -12.86 30.78
CA GLU A 74 -0.20 -11.93 30.75
C GLU A 74 -0.47 -11.35 32.15
N LEU A 75 -0.96 -10.12 32.21
CA LEU A 75 -1.37 -9.52 33.48
C LEU A 75 -2.51 -10.34 34.08
N SER A 76 -2.26 -10.90 35.26
CA SER A 76 -3.25 -11.63 36.03
C SER A 76 -3.33 -11.06 37.44
N THR A 77 -4.50 -11.19 38.06
CA THR A 77 -4.75 -10.79 39.44
C THR A 77 -5.28 -11.99 40.21
N VAL A 78 -4.76 -12.21 41.41
CA VAL A 78 -5.30 -13.21 42.35
C VAL A 78 -6.56 -12.69 43.07
N GLU A 79 -6.77 -11.37 43.04
CA GLU A 79 -7.91 -10.69 43.65
C GLU A 79 -9.00 -10.42 42.61
N GLN A 80 -10.23 -10.82 42.93
CA GLN A 80 -11.39 -10.49 42.11
C GLN A 80 -11.85 -9.07 42.44
N ALA A 81 -11.97 -8.21 41.42
CA ALA A 81 -12.47 -6.85 41.61
C ALA A 81 -13.86 -6.84 42.29
N GLN A 82 -14.04 -5.94 43.27
CA GLN A 82 -15.27 -5.81 44.05
C GLN A 82 -16.47 -5.32 43.22
N PHE A 83 -16.24 -4.84 42.00
CA PHE A 83 -17.28 -4.46 41.06
C PHE A 83 -17.09 -5.19 39.74
N ARG A 84 -18.17 -5.80 39.24
CA ARG A 84 -18.25 -6.34 37.88
C ARG A 84 -19.08 -5.37 37.04
N ALA A 85 -18.43 -4.58 36.17
CA ALA A 85 -19.13 -3.86 35.11
C ALA A 85 -19.33 -4.80 33.91
N ASN A 86 -20.06 -5.90 34.12
CA ASN A 86 -20.47 -6.82 33.04
C ASN A 86 -21.77 -6.38 32.35
N GLU A 87 -22.39 -5.28 32.81
CA GLU A 87 -23.51 -4.66 32.11
C GLU A 87 -23.00 -3.60 31.14
N ILE A 88 -23.24 -3.83 29.86
CA ILE A 88 -23.06 -2.83 28.81
C ILE A 88 -24.14 -1.75 29.02
N ASN A 89 -23.79 -0.65 29.68
CA ASN A 89 -24.64 0.53 29.67
C ASN A 89 -24.67 1.08 28.24
N GLN A 90 -25.85 1.04 27.63
CA GLN A 90 -26.09 1.52 26.28
C GLN A 90 -26.04 3.06 26.29
N VAL A 91 -24.83 3.62 26.25
CA VAL A 91 -24.66 5.04 25.97
C VAL A 91 -25.04 5.27 24.51
N GLN A 92 -25.94 6.22 24.25
CA GLN A 92 -26.25 6.65 22.91
C GLN A 92 -24.98 7.23 22.29
N GLN A 93 -24.28 6.40 21.50
CA GLN A 93 -23.39 6.90 20.47
C GLN A 93 -24.30 7.60 19.47
N SER A 94 -24.35 8.93 19.52
CA SER A 94 -24.95 9.72 18.45
C SER A 94 -24.26 9.31 17.16
N GLN A 95 -25.00 8.58 16.34
CA GLN A 95 -24.58 8.21 15.01
C GLN A 95 -24.32 9.50 14.23
N GLN A 96 -23.06 9.87 14.03
CA GLN A 96 -22.68 10.77 12.96
C GLN A 96 -22.70 9.96 11.65
N VAL A 97 -23.90 9.59 11.21
CA VAL A 97 -24.11 9.20 9.82
C VAL A 97 -24.34 10.49 9.04
N MET A 98 -23.63 10.62 7.91
CA MET A 98 -23.87 11.54 6.80
C MET A 98 -23.17 12.90 6.89
N GLN A 99 -21.98 12.98 6.30
CA GLN A 99 -21.72 13.80 5.10
C GLN A 99 -20.24 13.70 4.66
N GLN A 100 -19.93 12.73 3.79
CA GLN A 100 -19.01 12.99 2.68
C GLN A 100 -19.41 12.10 1.51
N GLN A 101 -20.45 12.59 0.85
CA GLN A 101 -20.98 12.14 -0.41
C GLN A 101 -19.91 12.36 -1.49
N ASN A 102 -19.56 11.29 -2.20
CA ASN A 102 -19.02 11.31 -3.56
C ASN A 102 -17.99 12.41 -3.88
N GLN A 103 -16.75 12.26 -3.43
CA GLN A 103 -15.64 13.02 -4.02
C GLN A 103 -15.13 12.27 -5.25
N GLU A 104 -15.61 12.72 -6.40
CA GLU A 104 -14.97 12.57 -7.70
C GLU A 104 -13.44 12.64 -7.53
N VAL A 105 -12.74 11.73 -8.22
CA VAL A 105 -11.28 11.64 -8.26
C VAL A 105 -10.75 12.92 -8.90
N VAL A 106 -10.60 13.98 -8.11
CA VAL A 106 -9.88 15.18 -8.50
C VAL A 106 -8.41 14.80 -8.56
N ASN A 107 -7.90 14.73 -9.79
CA ASN A 107 -6.50 14.60 -10.15
C ASN A 107 -5.57 15.28 -9.12
N GLN A 108 -5.05 14.52 -8.17
CA GLN A 108 -3.99 15.00 -7.30
C GLN A 108 -2.69 14.99 -8.10
N LYS A 109 -2.46 16.08 -8.82
CA LYS A 109 -1.11 16.51 -9.21
C LYS A 109 -0.33 16.70 -7.91
N LEU A 110 0.49 15.71 -7.56
CA LEU A 110 1.46 15.78 -6.47
C LEU A 110 2.45 16.91 -6.79
N ILE A 111 2.33 18.04 -6.11
CA ILE A 111 3.39 19.05 -6.05
C ILE A 111 4.13 18.79 -4.74
N THR A 112 5.15 17.94 -4.78
CA THR A 112 6.15 17.86 -3.72
C THR A 112 7.11 19.04 -3.88
N SER A 113 7.31 19.82 -2.82
CA SER A 113 8.31 20.88 -2.79
C SER A 113 9.68 20.25 -2.50
N VAL A 114 10.34 19.74 -3.53
CA VAL A 114 11.80 19.60 -3.50
C VAL A 114 12.39 20.96 -3.81
N GLN A 115 12.84 21.66 -2.77
CA GLN A 115 13.71 22.81 -2.93
C GLN A 115 15.13 22.31 -3.17
N ASP A 116 15.48 22.17 -4.45
CA ASP A 116 16.84 22.22 -5.00
C ASP A 116 16.66 22.81 -6.42
N SER A 117 16.61 24.13 -6.58
CA SER A 117 17.73 25.06 -6.80
C SER A 117 18.41 24.91 -8.18
N TRP A 118 18.13 25.88 -9.08
CA TRP A 118 18.88 26.27 -10.30
C TRP A 118 18.95 25.21 -11.42
N SER A 119 18.76 25.47 -12.71
CA SER A 119 18.51 26.66 -13.53
C SER A 119 18.33 26.15 -14.96
N GLU A 120 17.14 26.26 -15.56
CA GLU A 120 16.97 25.95 -16.98
C GLU A 120 15.85 26.81 -17.56
N ASN A 121 16.16 28.09 -17.74
CA ASN A 121 15.36 29.02 -18.54
C ASN A 121 16.32 30.07 -19.13
N GLU A 122 17.19 29.61 -20.03
CA GLU A 122 18.08 30.47 -20.85
C GLU A 122 17.81 30.30 -22.36
N GLN A 123 16.66 29.75 -22.76
CA GLN A 123 16.34 29.56 -24.19
C GLN A 123 15.05 30.23 -24.69
N GLU A 124 14.24 30.84 -23.83
CA GLU A 124 13.08 31.64 -24.30
C GLU A 124 13.35 33.15 -24.40
N ASP A 125 14.35 33.69 -23.70
CA ASP A 125 14.59 35.14 -23.69
C ASP A 125 15.34 35.63 -24.95
N SER A 126 16.12 34.75 -25.60
CA SER A 126 16.81 35.10 -26.85
C SER A 126 15.85 35.20 -28.05
N LYS A 127 14.68 34.55 -28.00
CA LYS A 127 13.72 34.59 -29.11
C LYS A 127 12.78 35.79 -29.05
N LYS A 128 12.67 36.45 -27.89
CA LYS A 128 11.81 37.62 -27.69
C LYS A 128 12.52 38.95 -27.96
N LEU A 129 13.85 38.96 -27.94
CA LEU A 129 14.67 40.14 -28.25
C LEU A 129 14.88 40.37 -29.76
N GLU A 130 14.68 39.35 -30.61
CA GLU A 130 14.85 39.46 -32.06
C GLU A 130 13.56 39.88 -32.80
N GLU A 131 12.39 39.72 -32.17
CA GLU A 131 11.09 40.13 -32.72
C GLU A 131 10.71 41.60 -32.39
N GLN A 132 11.50 42.28 -31.55
CA GLN A 132 11.34 43.71 -31.23
C GLN A 132 12.37 44.62 -31.91
N SER A 133 13.21 44.07 -32.79
CA SER A 133 14.17 44.84 -33.61
C SER A 133 13.85 44.80 -35.10
N GLN A 134 12.56 44.83 -35.45
CA GLN A 134 12.07 45.25 -36.77
C GLN A 134 10.94 46.26 -36.63
#